data_AF-A1AMR7-F1
#
_entry.id   AF-A1AMR7-F1
#
_cell.length_a   1.000
_cell.length_b   1.000
_cell.length_c   1.000
_cell.angle_alpha   90.00
_cell.angle_beta   90.00
_cell.angle_gamma   90.00
#
_symmetry.space_group_name_H-M   'P 1'
#
loop_
_entity.id
_entity.type
_entity.pdbx_description
1 polymer ?
#
loop_
_entity_poly.entity_id
_entity_poly.type
_entity_poly.pdbx_seq_one_letter_code
_entity_poly.pdbx_strand_id
1 'polypeptide(L)'
;MTDAAFLVAAGQFDAAENYLLTHARELNGDFYGTLLPMAEAMEKQGRHLCASLLYRALLDSILQRAQTKTYPHGVRYLKKLDLLAGVIADWRTLESHAGYKAGLVEHHGRKSSFWSRYRT
;
A
#
# COMPACT_ATOMS: atom_id res chain seq x y z
N MET A 1 15.52 2.10 3.53
CA MET A 1 14.59 0.96 3.32
C MET A 1 15.20 -0.41 3.63
N THR A 2 16.53 -0.58 3.58
CA THR A 2 17.20 -1.83 3.97
C THR A 2 16.86 -2.27 5.40
N ASP A 3 16.72 -1.32 6.33
CA ASP A 3 16.45 -1.62 7.74
C ASP A 3 15.09 -2.29 7.96
N ALA A 4 14.02 -1.76 7.36
CA ALA A 4 12.68 -2.36 7.49
C ALA A 4 12.62 -3.78 6.91
N ALA A 5 13.22 -3.99 5.73
CA ALA A 5 13.26 -5.31 5.10
C ALA A 5 14.08 -6.31 5.93
N PHE A 6 15.19 -5.85 6.51
CA PHE A 6 15.99 -6.64 7.44
C PHE A 6 15.21 -7.03 8.70
N LEU A 7 14.51 -6.07 9.34
CA LEU A 7 13.68 -6.34 10.53
C LEU A 7 12.57 -7.35 10.23
N VAL A 8 11.91 -7.25 9.08
CA VAL A 8 10.91 -8.22 8.62
C VAL A 8 11.53 -9.61 8.43
N ALA A 9 12.68 -9.69 7.75
CA ALA A 9 13.38 -10.96 7.53
C ALA A 9 13.87 -11.60 8.85
N ALA A 10 14.23 -10.77 9.84
CA ALA A 10 14.61 -11.20 11.18
C ALA A 10 13.40 -11.53 12.08
N GLY A 11 12.17 -11.40 11.60
CA GLY A 11 10.95 -11.66 12.37
C GLY A 11 10.63 -10.59 13.42
N GLN A 12 11.33 -9.46 13.40
CA GLN A 12 11.15 -8.35 14.34
C GLN A 12 10.02 -7.42 13.89
N PHE A 13 8.80 -7.96 13.84
CA PHE A 13 7.66 -7.26 13.21
C PHE A 13 7.21 -5.99 13.97
N ASP A 14 7.34 -5.93 15.30
CA ASP A 14 7.02 -4.71 16.07
C ASP A 14 7.97 -3.56 15.72
N ALA A 15 9.28 -3.85 15.66
CA ALA A 15 10.28 -2.87 15.28
C ALA A 15 10.10 -2.43 13.82
N ALA A 16 9.82 -3.39 12.93
CA ALA A 16 9.56 -3.10 11.53
C ALA A 16 8.33 -2.21 11.33
N GLU A 17 7.22 -2.49 12.02
CA GLU A 17 6.01 -1.68 11.95
C GLU A 17 6.25 -0.25 12.45
N ASN A 18 6.88 -0.10 13.61
CA ASN A 18 7.20 1.22 14.16
C ASN A 18 8.11 2.02 13.22
N TYR A 19 9.13 1.38 12.64
CA TYR A 19 10.01 2.01 11.67
C TYR A 19 9.23 2.47 10.43
N LEU A 20 8.41 1.59 9.84
CA LEU A 20 7.65 1.88 8.62
C LEU A 20 6.62 2.99 8.83
N LEU A 21 5.89 2.99 9.95
CA LEU A 21 4.91 4.03 10.25
C LEU A 21 5.57 5.38 10.54
N THR A 22 6.75 5.39 11.17
CA THR A 22 7.53 6.62 11.42
C THR A 22 8.05 7.22 10.12
N HIS A 23 8.52 6.38 9.19
CA HIS A 23 9.10 6.79 7.91
C HIS A 23 8.12 6.66 6.74
N ALA A 24 6.81 6.73 7.02
CA ALA A 24 5.77 6.50 6.02
C ALA A 24 5.90 7.38 4.77
N ARG A 25 6.34 8.64 4.96
CA ARG A 25 6.52 9.63 3.88
C ARG A 25 7.75 9.36 3.00
N GLU A 26 8.68 8.53 3.46
CA GLU A 26 9.93 8.20 2.76
C GLU A 26 9.81 6.93 1.91
N LEU A 27 8.66 6.26 1.96
CA LEU A 27 8.41 5.07 1.17
C LEU A 27 8.34 5.42 -0.32
N ASN A 28 9.33 4.93 -1.05
CA ASN A 28 9.35 4.96 -2.50
C ASN A 28 8.76 3.66 -3.07
N GLY A 29 7.54 3.77 -3.60
CA GLY A 29 6.79 2.70 -4.26
C GLY A 29 7.50 2.01 -5.43
N ASP A 30 8.55 2.63 -5.97
CA ASP A 30 9.33 2.09 -7.08
C ASP A 30 10.15 0.85 -6.70
N PHE A 31 10.43 0.65 -5.42
CA PHE A 31 11.13 -0.54 -4.89
C PHE A 31 10.18 -1.74 -4.74
N TYR A 32 9.47 -2.08 -5.82
CA TYR A 32 8.45 -3.14 -5.85
C TYR A 32 8.95 -4.47 -5.25
N GLY A 33 10.16 -4.89 -5.62
CA GLY A 33 10.72 -6.17 -5.19
C GLY A 33 10.96 -6.27 -3.68
N THR A 34 11.07 -5.13 -2.98
CA THR A 34 11.23 -5.07 -1.53
C THR A 34 9.90 -4.80 -0.84
N LEU A 35 9.10 -3.86 -1.37
CA LEU A 35 7.85 -3.44 -0.72
C LEU A 35 6.76 -4.51 -0.77
N LEU A 36 6.62 -5.26 -1.88
CA LEU A 36 5.55 -6.25 -1.99
C LEU A 36 5.73 -7.40 -0.97
N PRO A 37 6.90 -8.06 -0.86
CA PRO A 37 7.10 -9.08 0.15
C PRO A 37 6.87 -8.58 1.58
N MET A 38 7.28 -7.34 1.89
CA MET A 38 7.01 -6.74 3.20
C MET A 38 5.51 -6.51 3.43
N ALA A 39 4.76 -6.04 2.42
CA ALA A 39 3.33 -5.81 2.53
C ALA A 39 2.58 -7.12 2.85
N GLU A 40 2.93 -8.19 2.13
CA GLU A 40 2.36 -9.53 2.33
C GLU A 40 2.77 -10.11 3.70
N ALA A 41 4.01 -9.90 4.14
CA ALA A 41 4.47 -10.34 5.46
C ALA A 41 3.74 -9.61 6.60
N MET A 42 3.57 -8.29 6.50
CA MET A 42 2.83 -7.49 7.50
C MET A 42 1.37 -7.91 7.57
N GLU A 43 0.73 -8.13 6.42
CA GLU A 43 -0.66 -8.61 6.35
C GLU A 43 -0.80 -9.96 7.03
N LYS A 44 0.10 -10.91 6.73
CA LYS A 44 0.09 -12.26 7.33
C LYS A 44 0.24 -12.23 8.85
N GLN A 45 0.94 -11.24 9.39
CA GLN A 45 1.14 -11.05 10.83
C GLN A 45 0.04 -10.21 11.49
N GLY A 46 -1.06 -9.88 10.79
CA GLY A 46 -2.15 -9.09 11.35
C GLY A 46 -1.86 -7.58 11.47
N ARG A 47 -0.74 -7.10 10.90
CA ARG A 47 -0.34 -5.69 10.94
C ARG A 47 -0.99 -4.90 9.80
N HIS A 48 -2.31 -4.85 9.83
CA HIS A 48 -3.14 -4.39 8.71
C HIS A 48 -2.88 -2.92 8.34
N LEU A 49 -2.64 -2.04 9.33
CA LEU A 49 -2.33 -0.63 9.06
C LEU A 49 -1.01 -0.49 8.29
N CYS A 50 0.02 -1.24 8.71
CA CYS A 50 1.33 -1.24 8.06
C CYS A 50 1.27 -1.86 6.65
N ALA A 51 0.54 -2.97 6.49
CA ALA A 51 0.28 -3.55 5.17
C ALA A 51 -0.43 -2.56 4.25
N SER A 52 -1.44 -1.84 4.76
CA SER A 52 -2.14 -0.79 4.01
C SER A 52 -1.17 0.29 3.54
N LEU A 53 -0.30 0.80 4.42
CA LEU A 53 0.71 1.80 4.05
C LEU A 53 1.59 1.33 2.87
N LEU A 54 2.09 0.10 2.93
CA LEU A 54 2.97 -0.46 1.88
C LEU A 54 2.23 -0.67 0.55
N TYR A 55 0.99 -1.16 0.58
CA TYR A 55 0.16 -1.31 -0.62
C TYR A 55 -0.20 0.04 -1.25
N ARG A 56 -0.43 1.09 -0.45
CA ARG A 56 -0.64 2.46 -0.96
C ARG A 56 0.59 2.97 -1.68
N ALA A 57 1.78 2.84 -1.10
CA ALA A 57 3.03 3.25 -1.76
C ALA A 57 3.23 2.53 -3.12
N LEU A 58 2.97 1.23 -3.17
CA LEU A 58 3.01 0.44 -4.42
C LEU A 58 1.97 0.92 -5.44
N LEU A 59 0.73 1.17 -5.00
CA LEU A 59 -0.35 1.64 -5.86
C LEU A 59 -0.07 3.03 -6.42
N ASP A 60 0.42 3.95 -5.59
CA ASP A 60 0.75 5.31 -5.97
C ASP A 60 1.84 5.31 -7.05
N SER A 61 2.89 4.51 -6.89
CA SER A 61 3.93 4.35 -7.93
C SER A 61 3.37 3.80 -9.25
N ILE A 62 2.48 2.80 -9.19
CA ILE A 62 1.81 2.24 -10.39
C ILE A 62 1.00 3.31 -11.13
N LEU A 63 0.22 4.11 -10.39
CA LEU A 63 -0.62 5.15 -10.97
C LEU A 63 0.19 6.35 -11.47
N GLN A 64 1.26 6.73 -10.79
CA GLN A 64 2.17 7.79 -11.23
C GLN A 64 2.85 7.43 -12.57
N ARG A 65 3.34 6.20 -12.72
CA ARG A 65 3.99 5.73 -13.96
C ARG A 65 3.05 5.62 -15.16
N ALA A 66 1.73 5.56 -14.92
CA ALA A 66 0.68 5.48 -15.94
C ALA A 66 0.86 4.36 -17.00
N GLN A 67 1.53 3.26 -16.63
CA GLN A 67 1.76 2.12 -17.52
C GLN A 67 0.59 1.14 -17.42
N THR A 68 -0.21 1.04 -18.49
CA THR A 68 -1.43 0.19 -18.50
C THR A 68 -1.16 -1.28 -18.19
N LYS A 69 0.05 -1.78 -18.49
CA LYS A 69 0.47 -3.16 -18.19
C LYS A 69 0.54 -3.45 -16.68
N THR A 70 0.76 -2.45 -15.83
CA THR A 70 0.86 -2.62 -14.37
C THR A 70 -0.47 -2.38 -13.65
N TYR A 71 -1.50 -1.87 -14.34
CA TYR A 71 -2.83 -1.62 -13.75
C TYR A 71 -3.49 -2.86 -13.13
N PRO A 72 -3.36 -4.09 -13.67
CA PRO A 72 -3.87 -5.27 -12.99
C PRO A 72 -3.32 -5.45 -11.57
N HIS A 73 -2.03 -5.14 -11.35
CA HIS A 73 -1.43 -5.16 -10.01
C HIS A 73 -1.99 -4.05 -9.13
N GLY A 74 -2.09 -2.82 -9.66
CA GLY A 74 -2.65 -1.70 -8.91
C GLY A 74 -4.11 -1.93 -8.51
N VAL A 75 -4.93 -2.50 -9.39
CA VAL A 75 -6.32 -2.86 -9.09
C VAL A 75 -6.39 -3.90 -7.97
N ARG A 76 -5.53 -4.92 -8.02
CA ARG A 76 -5.42 -5.92 -6.95
C ARG A 76 -5.05 -5.28 -5.61
N TYR A 77 -4.13 -4.32 -5.60
CA TYR A 77 -3.77 -3.59 -4.39
C TYR A 77 -4.91 -2.73 -3.86
N LEU A 78 -5.62 -2.00 -4.72
CA LEU A 78 -6.78 -1.21 -4.28
C LEU A 78 -7.89 -2.08 -3.69
N LYS A 79 -8.21 -3.23 -4.31
CA LYS A 79 -9.18 -4.19 -3.75
C LYS A 79 -8.72 -4.76 -2.40
N LYS A 80 -7.43 -5.05 -2.27
CA LYS A 80 -6.87 -5.50 -0.98
C LYS A 80 -6.94 -4.40 0.08
N LEU A 81 -6.67 -3.14 -0.28
CA LEU A 81 -6.85 -2.00 0.61
C LEU A 81 -8.32 -1.84 1.06
N ASP A 82 -9.29 -2.06 0.18
CA ASP A 82 -10.71 -2.07 0.56
C ASP A 82 -11.01 -3.13 1.63
N LEU A 83 -10.43 -4.34 1.50
CA LEU A 83 -10.58 -5.41 2.49
C LEU A 83 -9.90 -5.07 3.82
N LEU A 84 -8.66 -4.57 3.77
CA LEU A 84 -7.91 -4.16 4.96
C LEU A 84 -8.62 -3.03 5.72
N ALA A 85 -9.24 -2.10 5.00
CA ALA A 85 -9.99 -1.02 5.62
C ALA A 85 -11.17 -1.49 6.49
N GLY A 86 -11.72 -2.68 6.21
CA GLY A 86 -12.79 -3.28 7.01
C GLY A 86 -12.32 -3.84 8.36
N VAL A 87 -11.01 -4.07 8.54
CA VAL A 87 -10.43 -4.64 9.77
C VAL A 87 -9.52 -3.65 10.52
N ILE A 88 -9.12 -2.55 9.89
CA ILE A 88 -8.34 -1.49 10.54
C ILE A 88 -9.28 -0.61 11.38
N ALA A 89 -9.19 -0.75 12.71
CA ALA A 89 -9.97 0.06 13.64
C ALA A 89 -9.34 1.44 13.91
N ASP A 90 -8.02 1.56 13.85
CA ASP A 90 -7.28 2.79 14.12
C ASP A 90 -6.30 3.10 12.97
N TRP A 91 -6.50 4.26 12.34
CA TRP A 91 -5.66 4.75 11.25
C TRP A 91 -4.44 5.54 11.73
N ARG A 92 -4.35 5.84 13.03
CA ARG A 92 -3.29 6.67 13.63
C ARG A 92 -3.13 7.99 12.86
N THR A 93 -1.93 8.27 12.38
CA THR A 93 -1.60 9.46 11.58
C THR A 93 -1.79 9.26 10.08
N LEU A 94 -2.13 8.05 9.64
CA LEU A 94 -2.40 7.78 8.24
C LEU A 94 -3.81 8.25 7.87
N GLU A 95 -3.96 8.71 6.63
CA GLU A 95 -5.26 9.06 6.11
C GLU A 95 -6.19 7.83 6.07
N SER A 96 -7.47 8.02 6.42
CA SER A 96 -8.48 6.97 6.28
C SER A 96 -8.54 6.42 4.85
N HIS A 97 -8.99 5.17 4.70
CA HIS A 97 -9.14 4.58 3.36
C HIS A 97 -10.08 5.37 2.45
N ALA A 98 -11.17 5.93 3.01
CA ALA A 98 -12.11 6.74 2.25
C ALA A 98 -11.45 8.03 1.71
N GLY A 99 -10.67 8.73 2.54
CA GLY A 99 -9.92 9.92 2.12
C GLY A 99 -8.90 9.60 1.04
N TYR A 100 -8.08 8.58 1.28
CA TYR A 100 -7.08 8.13 0.31
C TYR A 100 -7.70 7.78 -1.05
N LYS A 101 -8.81 7.04 -1.05
CA LYS A 101 -9.51 6.66 -2.28
C LYS A 101 -10.14 7.85 -3.00
N ALA A 102 -10.66 8.84 -2.27
CA ALA A 102 -11.13 10.09 -2.86
C ALA A 102 -9.98 10.84 -3.55
N GLY A 103 -8.81 10.92 -2.89
CA GLY A 103 -7.59 11.47 -3.47
C GLY A 103 -7.17 10.73 -4.75
N LEU A 104 -7.23 9.40 -4.78
CA LEU A 104 -6.96 8.61 -5.99
C LEU A 104 -7.93 8.98 -7.13
N VAL A 105 -9.22 9.12 -6.85
CA VAL A 105 -10.21 9.50 -7.88
C VAL A 105 -9.95 10.90 -8.40
N GLU A 106 -9.60 11.85 -7.53
CA GLU A 106 -9.29 13.23 -7.93
C GLU A 106 -8.04 13.30 -8.84
N HIS A 107 -6.93 12.69 -8.42
CA HIS A 107 -5.64 12.80 -9.11
C HIS A 107 -5.51 11.85 -10.29
N HIS A 108 -6.25 10.74 -10.28
CA HIS A 108 -6.10 9.64 -11.23
C HIS A 108 -7.42 9.19 -11.89
N GLY A 109 -8.51 9.92 -11.71
CA GLY A 109 -9.85 9.62 -12.25
C GLY A 109 -9.90 9.42 -13.77
N ARG A 110 -9.04 10.14 -14.52
CA ARG A 110 -8.96 10.05 -16.00
C ARG A 110 -8.37 8.73 -16.50
N LYS A 111 -7.80 7.89 -15.64
CA LYS A 111 -7.28 6.56 -16.01
C LYS A 111 -8.42 5.55 -16.12
N SER A 112 -9.29 5.75 -17.12
CA SER A 112 -10.52 4.96 -17.33
C SER A 112 -10.26 3.45 -17.36
N SER A 113 -9.17 2.98 -17.99
CA SER A 113 -8.79 1.56 -18.04
C SER A 113 -8.48 0.98 -16.66
N PHE A 114 -7.92 1.76 -15.73
CA PHE A 114 -7.69 1.34 -14.35
C PHE A 114 -9.02 1.20 -13.62
N TRP A 115 -9.84 2.25 -13.66
CA TRP A 115 -11.11 2.30 -12.92
C TRP A 115 -12.16 1.32 -13.46
N SER A 116 -12.17 1.07 -14.77
CA SER A 116 -13.03 0.04 -15.37
C SER A 116 -12.71 -1.32 -14.79
N ARG A 117 -11.42 -1.71 -14.77
CA ARG A 117 -10.94 -2.97 -14.18
C ARG A 117 -11.20 -3.05 -12.67
N TYR A 118 -11.12 -1.93 -11.96
CA TYR A 118 -11.40 -1.91 -10.53
C TYR A 118 -12.87 -2.22 -10.22
N ARG A 119 -13.80 -1.73 -11.05
CA ARG A 119 -15.24 -1.97 -10.91
C ARG A 119 -15.70 -3.36 -11.38
N THR A 120 -14.84 -4.09 -12.10
CA THR A 120 -15.13 -5.46 -12.56
C THR A 120 -14.77 -6.46 -11.48
#